data_AF-A0A1F7ICL4-F1
#
_entry.id   AF-A0A1F7ICL4-F1
#
_cell.length_a   1.000
_cell.length_b   1.000
_cell.length_c   1.000
_cell.angle_alpha   90.00
_cell.angle_beta   90.00
_cell.angle_gamma   90.00
#
_symmetry.space_group_name_H-M   'P 1'
#
loop_
_entity.id
_entity.type
_entity.pdbx_description
1 polymer ?
#
loop_
_entity_poly.entity_id
_entity_poly.type
_entity_poly.pdbx_seq_one_letter_code
_entity_poly.pdbx_strand_id
1 'polypeptide(L)'
;MKKLTIFDIAEILQLDKDFKENLKKNFDTYSEDLKYEIIETLWDGLYKLQDKLTELKYQQFMDEVSDGKRELTNKLYNEAKMAIWKDFEDNLSGKKQEIDQMEQIRFKLQSLTNKSS
;
A
#
# COMPACT_ATOMS: atom_id res chain seq x y z
N MET A 1 3.14 11.89 8.26
CA MET A 1 2.27 11.04 7.42
C MET A 1 1.68 11.94 6.36
N LYS A 2 1.78 11.55 5.08
CA LYS A 2 1.19 12.34 3.98
C LYS A 2 -0.33 12.38 4.14
N LYS A 3 -0.95 13.53 3.86
CA LYS A 3 -2.42 13.63 3.80
C LYS A 3 -2.88 13.01 2.48
N LEU A 4 -3.69 11.94 2.56
CA LEU A 4 -4.23 11.25 1.39
C LEU A 4 -5.43 12.01 0.82
N THR A 5 -5.52 12.07 -0.50
CA THR A 5 -6.72 12.51 -1.23
C THR A 5 -7.65 11.32 -1.47
N ILE A 6 -8.92 11.57 -1.80
CA ILE A 6 -9.85 10.50 -2.18
C ILE A 6 -9.37 9.68 -3.38
N PHE A 7 -8.61 10.28 -4.29
CA PHE A 7 -8.05 9.60 -5.46
C PHE A 7 -6.89 8.68 -5.07
N ASP A 8 -6.07 9.10 -4.10
CA ASP A 8 -5.03 8.24 -3.53
C ASP A 8 -5.67 7.01 -2.86
N ILE A 9 -6.76 7.22 -2.13
CA ILE A 9 -7.48 6.12 -1.45
C ILE A 9 -8.09 5.17 -2.48
N ALA A 10 -8.72 5.69 -3.53
CA ALA A 10 -9.27 4.87 -4.61
C ALA A 10 -8.17 4.04 -5.32
N GLU A 11 -6.95 4.56 -5.41
CA GLU A 11 -5.81 3.83 -5.97
C GLU A 11 -5.31 2.73 -5.01
N ILE A 12 -5.19 3.03 -3.71
CA ILE A 12 -4.81 2.04 -2.69
C ILE A 12 -5.81 0.88 -2.64
N LEU A 13 -7.11 1.20 -2.70
CA LEU A 13 -8.19 0.22 -2.70
C LEU A 13 -8.32 -0.56 -4.02
N GLN A 14 -7.53 -0.21 -5.04
CA GLN A 14 -7.56 -0.83 -6.37
C GLN A 14 -8.97 -0.85 -6.98
N LEU A 15 -9.73 0.23 -6.80
CA LEU A 15 -11.05 0.35 -7.39
C LEU A 15 -10.97 0.30 -8.93
N ASP A 16 -12.07 -0.15 -9.55
CA ASP A 16 -12.18 -0.28 -11.00
C ASP A 16 -11.77 1.00 -11.73
N LYS A 17 -11.08 0.85 -12.85
CA LYS A 17 -10.58 1.97 -13.66
C LYS A 17 -11.73 2.92 -14.05
N ASP A 18 -12.85 2.36 -14.48
CA ASP A 18 -14.03 3.15 -14.88
C ASP A 18 -14.61 3.95 -13.71
N PHE A 19 -14.62 3.37 -12.51
CA PHE A 19 -15.04 4.07 -11.30
C PHE A 19 -14.07 5.21 -10.96
N LYS A 20 -12.76 4.98 -11.02
CA LYS A 20 -11.74 6.00 -10.76
C LYS A 20 -11.83 7.16 -11.76
N GLU A 21 -12.06 6.87 -13.04
CA GLU A 21 -12.23 7.88 -14.07
C GLU A 21 -13.53 8.68 -13.89
N ASN A 22 -14.64 8.00 -13.57
CA ASN A 22 -15.91 8.65 -13.27
C ASN A 22 -15.79 9.58 -12.06
N LEU A 23 -15.18 9.10 -10.97
CA LEU A 23 -14.90 9.89 -9.78
C LEU A 23 -14.07 11.13 -10.13
N LYS A 24 -12.96 10.98 -10.87
CA LYS A 24 -12.12 12.13 -11.28
C LYS A 24 -12.87 13.16 -12.11
N LYS A 25 -13.78 12.72 -12.98
CA LYS A 25 -14.49 13.62 -13.90
C LYS A 25 -15.65 14.35 -13.24
N ASN A 26 -16.38 13.67 -12.35
CA ASN A 26 -17.68 14.12 -11.91
C ASN A 26 -17.74 14.47 -10.41
N PHE A 27 -16.67 14.22 -9.63
CA PHE A 27 -16.72 14.46 -8.18
C PHE A 27 -17.12 15.89 -7.82
N ASP A 28 -16.58 16.90 -8.52
CA ASP A 28 -16.89 18.30 -8.22
C ASP A 28 -18.35 18.68 -8.51
N THR A 29 -19.02 17.94 -9.42
CA THR A 29 -20.41 18.19 -9.82
C THR A 29 -21.42 17.37 -9.03
N TYR A 30 -20.96 16.42 -8.20
CA TYR A 30 -21.82 15.69 -7.28
C TYR A 30 -22.41 16.59 -6.20
N SER A 31 -23.60 16.24 -5.72
CA SER A 31 -24.18 16.83 -4.51
C SER A 31 -23.27 16.61 -3.31
N GLU A 32 -23.29 17.53 -2.36
CA GLU A 32 -22.48 17.43 -1.13
C GLU A 32 -22.75 16.16 -0.33
N ASP A 33 -24.02 15.71 -0.25
CA ASP A 33 -24.38 14.45 0.43
C ASP A 33 -23.67 13.24 -0.21
N LEU A 34 -23.76 13.14 -1.54
CA LEU A 34 -23.07 12.09 -2.29
C LEU A 34 -21.53 12.17 -2.15
N LYS A 35 -20.95 13.37 -2.16
CA LYS A 35 -19.51 13.54 -1.90
C LYS A 35 -19.14 13.01 -0.52
N TYR A 36 -19.95 13.33 0.49
CA TYR A 36 -19.73 12.86 1.85
C TYR A 36 -19.80 11.33 1.95
N GLU A 37 -20.84 10.71 1.38
CA GLU A 37 -20.99 9.24 1.35
C GLU A 37 -19.81 8.55 0.67
N ILE A 38 -19.34 9.09 -0.47
CA ILE A 38 -18.17 8.56 -1.17
C ILE A 38 -16.91 8.68 -0.30
N ILE A 39 -16.68 9.85 0.31
CA ILE A 39 -15.53 10.08 1.19
C ILE A 39 -15.55 9.07 2.35
N GLU A 40 -16.70 8.95 3.04
CA GLU A 40 -16.86 8.03 4.17
C GLU A 40 -16.59 6.58 3.76
N THR A 41 -17.19 6.13 2.66
CA THR A 41 -17.01 4.77 2.13
C THR A 41 -15.56 4.47 1.79
N LEU A 42 -14.86 5.42 1.13
CA LEU A 42 -13.45 5.26 0.78
C LEU A 42 -12.57 5.18 2.03
N TRP A 43 -12.79 6.03 3.02
CA TRP A 43 -12.01 6.00 4.27
C TRP A 43 -12.26 4.73 5.08
N ASP A 44 -13.51 4.30 5.21
CA ASP A 44 -13.86 3.04 5.87
C ASP A 44 -13.19 1.84 5.18
N GLY A 45 -13.25 1.79 3.84
CA GLY A 45 -12.55 0.79 3.05
C GLY A 45 -11.04 0.79 3.30
N LEU A 46 -10.41 1.97 3.32
CA LEU A 46 -8.97 2.10 3.60
C LEU A 46 -8.61 1.58 4.99
N TYR A 47 -9.35 1.96 6.03
CA TYR A 47 -9.04 1.54 7.39
C TYR A 47 -9.25 0.04 7.59
N LYS A 48 -10.32 -0.53 7.02
CA LYS A 48 -10.54 -1.98 7.02
C LYS A 48 -9.39 -2.74 6.34
N LEU A 49 -8.93 -2.24 5.19
CA LEU A 49 -7.78 -2.82 4.49
C LEU A 49 -6.50 -2.68 5.32
N GLN A 50 -6.24 -1.50 5.89
CA GLN A 50 -5.08 -1.25 6.74
C GLN A 50 -5.03 -2.21 7.92
N ASP A 51 -6.14 -2.39 8.63
CA ASP A 51 -6.22 -3.26 9.80
C ASP A 51 -5.95 -4.72 9.41
N LYS A 52 -6.55 -5.20 8.31
CA LYS A 52 -6.30 -6.57 7.82
C LYS A 52 -4.85 -6.80 7.40
N LEU A 53 -4.25 -5.85 6.68
CA LEU A 53 -2.85 -5.95 6.31
C LEU A 53 -1.92 -5.83 7.52
N THR A 54 -2.30 -5.04 8.52
CA THR A 54 -1.56 -4.91 9.78
C THR A 54 -1.56 -6.22 10.56
N GLU A 55 -2.72 -6.89 10.67
CA GLU A 55 -2.83 -8.22 11.29
C GLU A 55 -1.88 -9.22 10.61
N LEU A 56 -1.89 -9.29 9.27
CA LEU A 56 -1.00 -10.17 8.51
C LEU A 56 0.47 -9.82 8.71
N LYS A 57 0.81 -8.52 8.69
CA LYS A 57 2.19 -8.05 8.87
C LYS A 57 2.71 -8.30 10.28
N TYR A 58 1.85 -8.14 11.28
CA TYR A 58 2.16 -8.47 12.65
C TYR A 58 2.41 -9.96 12.83
N GLN A 59 1.61 -10.83 12.21
CA GLN A 59 1.87 -12.27 12.21
C GLN A 59 3.24 -12.60 11.60
N GLN A 60 3.56 -12.00 10.45
CA GLN A 60 4.89 -12.14 9.83
C GLN A 60 6.01 -11.72 10.81
N PHE A 61 5.84 -10.60 11.52
CA PHE A 61 6.82 -10.15 12.50
C PHE A 61 6.94 -11.10 13.70
N MET A 62 5.85 -11.73 14.14
CA MET A 62 5.88 -12.74 15.20
C MET A 62 6.61 -14.02 14.76
N ASP A 63 6.46 -14.41 13.49
CA ASP A 63 7.22 -15.52 12.91
C ASP A 63 8.72 -15.17 12.85
N GLU A 64 9.07 -13.94 12.45
CA GLU A 64 10.46 -13.43 12.48
C GLU A 64 11.05 -13.42 13.90
N VAL A 65 10.25 -13.09 14.92
CA VAL A 65 10.65 -13.15 16.33
C VAL A 65 10.92 -14.59 16.75
N SER A 66 10.05 -15.53 16.37
CA SER A 66 10.20 -16.95 16.68
C SER A 66 11.47 -17.54 16.04
N ASP A 67 11.82 -17.07 14.85
CA ASP A 67 13.05 -17.40 14.13
C ASP A 67 14.31 -16.68 14.67
N GLY A 68 14.17 -15.79 15.65
CA GLY A 68 15.27 -14.98 16.19
C GLY A 68 15.79 -13.90 15.23
N LYS A 69 15.06 -13.58 14.16
CA LYS A 69 15.40 -12.55 13.17
C LYS A 69 14.98 -11.15 13.62
N ARG A 70 14.10 -11.05 14.61
CA ARG A 70 13.55 -9.81 15.16
C ARG A 70 13.41 -9.91 16.68
N GLU A 71 13.56 -8.79 17.37
CA GLU A 71 13.29 -8.71 18.80
C GLU A 71 11.79 -8.49 19.08
N LEU A 72 11.26 -9.19 20.08
CA LEU A 72 9.90 -8.95 20.56
C LEU A 72 9.86 -7.61 21.32
N THR A 73 9.08 -6.66 20.81
CA THR A 73 8.86 -5.37 21.48
C THR A 73 7.38 -5.15 21.80
N ASN A 74 7.09 -4.33 22.81
CA ASN A 74 5.73 -3.89 23.13
C ASN A 74 5.10 -3.01 22.03
N LYS A 75 5.87 -2.66 20.98
CA LYS A 75 5.45 -1.80 19.88
C LYS A 75 5.31 -2.56 18.56
N LEU A 76 5.53 -3.88 18.55
CA LEU A 76 5.59 -4.69 17.34
C LEU A 76 4.35 -4.55 16.45
N TYR A 77 3.16 -4.46 17.05
CA TYR A 77 1.92 -4.20 16.31
C TYR A 77 1.89 -2.80 15.67
N ASN A 78 2.35 -1.77 16.39
CA ASN A 78 2.47 -0.42 15.85
C ASN A 78 3.52 -0.35 14.74
N GLU A 79 4.63 -1.09 14.87
CA GLU A 79 5.64 -1.21 13.82
C GLU A 79 5.04 -1.85 12.56
N ALA A 80 4.23 -2.91 12.71
CA ALA A 80 3.50 -3.52 11.59
C ALA A 80 2.54 -2.52 10.93
N LYS A 81 1.78 -1.77 11.74
CA LYS A 81 0.86 -0.73 11.22
C LYS A 81 1.59 0.36 10.45
N MET A 82 2.75 0.81 10.95
CA MET A 82 3.59 1.80 10.29
C MET A 82 4.19 1.24 8.99
N ALA A 83 4.58 -0.03 8.96
CA ALA A 83 5.07 -0.68 7.74
C ALA A 83 4.00 -0.72 6.65
N ILE A 84 2.75 -1.09 6.99
CA ILE A 84 1.64 -1.06 6.03
C ILE A 84 1.35 0.35 5.53
N TRP A 85 1.38 1.36 6.41
CA TRP A 85 1.20 2.75 5.96
C TRP A 85 2.30 3.18 5.00
N LYS A 86 3.55 2.78 5.27
CA LYS A 86 4.66 3.03 4.37
C LYS A 86 4.47 2.32 3.02
N ASP A 87 3.98 1.08 3.01
CA ASP A 87 3.68 0.36 1.78
C ASP A 87 2.61 1.09 0.93
N PHE A 88 1.62 1.72 1.56
CA PHE A 88 0.66 2.59 0.85
C PHE A 88 1.34 3.83 0.25
N GLU A 89 2.20 4.51 1.02
CA GLU A 89 2.96 5.67 0.53
C GLU A 89 3.92 5.29 -0.63
N ASP A 90 4.56 4.13 -0.55
CA ASP A 90 5.47 3.61 -1.58
C ASP A 90 4.71 3.16 -2.85
N ASN A 91 3.49 2.63 -2.71
CA ASN A 91 2.61 2.34 -3.85
C ASN A 91 2.19 3.63 -4.56
N LEU A 92 1.71 4.62 -3.81
CA LEU A 92 1.27 5.91 -4.36
C LEU A 92 2.39 6.73 -5.01
N SER A 93 3.62 6.59 -4.52
CA SER A 93 4.78 7.28 -5.09
C SER A 93 5.38 6.56 -6.31
N GLY A 94 4.84 5.41 -6.71
CA GLY A 94 5.40 4.59 -7.79
C GLY A 94 6.73 3.91 -7.43
N LYS A 95 7.25 4.11 -6.21
CA LYS A 95 8.51 3.51 -5.75
C LYS A 95 8.46 1.99 -5.73
N LYS A 96 7.28 1.40 -5.52
CA LYS A 96 7.10 -0.06 -5.62
C LYS A 96 7.36 -0.56 -7.05
N GLN A 97 6.93 0.18 -8.07
CA GLN A 97 7.26 -0.13 -9.47
C GLN A 97 8.74 0.10 -9.78
N GLU A 98 9.37 1.15 -9.23
CA GLU A 98 10.80 1.42 -9.43
C GLU A 98 11.69 0.36 -8.77
N ILE A 99 11.37 -0.09 -7.55
CA ILE A 99 12.11 -1.16 -6.84
C ILE A 99 11.95 -2.49 -7.58
N ASP A 100 10.74 -2.86 -7.98
CA ASP A 100 10.49 -4.09 -8.77
C ASP A 100 11.22 -4.05 -10.12
N GLN A 101 11.28 -2.89 -10.79
CA GLN A 101 12.05 -2.71 -12.03
C GLN A 101 13.57 -2.77 -11.81
N MET A 102 14.07 -2.18 -10.73
CA MET A 102 15.50 -2.22 -10.38
C MET A 102 15.95 -3.64 -10.02
N GLU A 103 15.13 -4.41 -9.30
CA GLU A 103 15.41 -5.81 -9.01
C GLU A 103 15.41 -6.65 -10.30
N GLN A 104 14.46 -6.43 -11.21
CA GLN A 104 14.46 -7.08 -12.52
C GLN A 104 15.69 -6.73 -13.37
N ILE A 105 16.16 -5.48 -13.35
CA ILE A 105 17.41 -5.06 -14.00
C ILE A 105 18.61 -5.75 -13.36
N ARG A 106 18.65 -5.86 -12.03
CA ARG A 106 19.72 -6.54 -11.29
C ARG A 106 19.78 -8.04 -11.61
N PHE A 107 18.63 -8.70 -11.69
CA PHE A 107 18.52 -10.10 -12.11
C PHE A 107 18.96 -10.29 -13.57
N LYS A 108 18.58 -9.38 -14.48
CA LYS A 108 19.06 -9.40 -15.87
C LYS A 108 20.57 -9.24 -15.96
N LEU A 109 21.15 -8.31 -15.22
CA LEU A 109 22.61 -8.09 -15.18
C LEU A 109 23.35 -9.34 -14.65
N GLN A 110 22.87 -9.95 -13.57
CA GLN A 110 23.45 -11.19 -13.03
C GLN A 110 23.36 -12.37 -14.00
N SER A 111 22.26 -12.47 -14.76
CA SER A 111 22.08 -13.52 -15.77
C SER A 111 23.02 -13.37 -16.98
N LEU A 112 23.47 -12.15 -17.27
CA LEU A 112 24.41 -11.86 -18.36
C LEU A 112 25.87 -12.11 -17.96
N THR A 113 26.24 -11.78 -16.71
CA THR A 113 27.57 -12.11 -16.18
C THR A 113 27.77 -13.62 -15.98
N ASN A 114 26.74 -14.37 -15.57
CA ASN A 114 26.83 -15.83 -15.41
C ASN A 114 26.77 -16.63 -16.72
N LYS A 115 26.43 -16.01 -17.86
CA LYS A 115 26.51 -16.65 -19.19
C LYS A 115 27.86 -16.44 -19.89
N SER A 116 28.78 -15.73 -19.25
CA SER A 116 30.09 -15.38 -19.80
C SER A 116 31.25 -16.08 -19.05
N SER A 117 30.97 -17.17 -18.34
CA SER A 117 31.94 -18.05 -17.68
C SER A 117 31.75 -19.49 -18.11
#